data_AF-A0A927WQI2-F1
#
_entry.id   AF-A0A927WQI2-F1
#
_cell.length_a   1.000
_cell.length_b   1.000
_cell.length_c   1.000
_cell.angle_alpha   90.00
_cell.angle_beta   90.00
_cell.angle_gamma   90.00
#
_symmetry.space_group_name_H-M   'P 1'
#
loop_
_entity.id
_entity.type
_entity.pdbx_description
1 polymer ?
#
loop_
_entity_poly.entity_id
_entity_poly.type
_entity_poly.pdbx_seq_one_letter_code
_entity_poly.pdbx_strand_id
1 'polypeptide(L)'
;MNIQMNFDADCLEFVLKNNLMEKIRPCLSLSEVLVWMADYPEVLACKKDVHLYTGTEGVGIVLRMHREEDAFIVTVYDVSIY
;
A
#
# COMPACT_ATOMS: atom_id res chain seq x y z
N MET A 1 4.04 16.35 7.27
CA MET A 1 4.02 14.89 7.03
C MET A 1 3.68 14.69 5.57
N ASN A 2 4.64 14.21 4.80
CA ASN A 2 4.44 13.91 3.38
C ASN A 2 4.19 12.42 3.21
N ILE A 3 3.31 12.06 2.28
CA ILE A 3 3.09 10.67 1.90
C ILE A 3 3.35 10.58 0.40
N GLN A 4 4.29 9.71 0.02
CA GLN A 4 4.61 9.43 -1.37
C GLN A 4 4.17 8.01 -1.69
N MET A 5 3.34 7.86 -2.72
CA MET A 5 2.92 6.56 -3.23
C MET A 5 3.72 6.25 -4.49
N ASN A 6 4.40 5.11 -4.49
CA ASN A 6 5.11 4.60 -5.65
C ASN A 6 4.39 3.31 -6.09
N PHE A 7 3.96 3.29 -7.34
CA PHE A 7 3.44 2.10 -7.98
C PHE A 7 4.53 1.51 -8.85
N ASP A 8 4.73 0.20 -8.76
CA ASP A 8 5.53 -0.47 -9.79
C ASP A 8 4.82 -0.36 -11.15
N ALA A 9 5.59 -0.32 -12.23
CA ALA A 9 5.06 -0.06 -13.57
C ALA A 9 3.99 -1.09 -13.97
N ASP A 10 4.21 -2.35 -13.60
CA ASP A 10 3.31 -3.46 -13.89
C ASP A 10 2.17 -3.60 -12.86
N CYS A 11 2.31 -2.96 -11.69
CA CYS A 11 1.34 -3.08 -10.59
C CYS A 11 0.01 -2.39 -10.93
N LEU A 12 0.04 -1.22 -11.61
CA LEU A 12 -1.19 -0.53 -12.03
C LEU A 12 -1.98 -1.37 -13.03
N GLU A 13 -1.31 -1.98 -14.01
CA GLU A 13 -1.96 -2.86 -14.98
C GLU A 13 -2.54 -4.10 -14.27
N PHE A 14 -1.81 -4.67 -13.32
CA PHE A 14 -2.27 -5.80 -12.52
C PHE A 14 -3.51 -5.48 -11.68
N VAL A 15 -3.54 -4.31 -11.03
CA VAL A 15 -4.69 -3.84 -10.24
C VAL A 15 -5.93 -3.74 -11.12
N LEU A 16 -5.79 -3.12 -12.29
CA LEU A 16 -6.89 -2.92 -13.24
C LEU A 16 -7.39 -4.27 -13.79
N LYS A 17 -6.47 -5.16 -14.17
CA LYS A 17 -6.80 -6.49 -14.72
C LYS A 17 -7.54 -7.38 -13.74
N ASN A 18 -7.21 -7.30 -12.44
CA ASN A 18 -7.80 -8.13 -11.40
C ASN A 18 -8.89 -7.43 -10.57
N ASN A 19 -9.31 -6.23 -10.97
CA ASN A 19 -10.33 -5.44 -10.27
C ASN A 19 -10.01 -5.20 -8.78
N LEU A 20 -8.73 -4.95 -8.47
CA LEU A 20 -8.26 -4.70 -7.10
C LEU A 20 -8.32 -3.21 -6.70
N MET A 21 -8.99 -2.38 -7.49
CA MET A 21 -9.10 -0.94 -7.28
C MET A 21 -9.60 -0.58 -5.88
N GLU A 22 -10.66 -1.24 -5.40
CA GLU A 22 -11.22 -1.01 -4.06
C GLU A 22 -10.24 -1.40 -2.94
N LYS A 23 -9.26 -2.26 -3.21
CA LYS A 23 -8.23 -2.68 -2.24
C LYS A 23 -7.08 -1.68 -2.13
N ILE A 24 -6.76 -0.98 -3.22
CA ILE A 24 -5.74 0.08 -3.22
C ILE A 24 -6.32 1.48 -3.01
N ARG A 25 -7.65 1.61 -3.09
CA ARG A 25 -8.36 2.88 -2.94
C ARG A 25 -7.96 3.63 -1.67
N PRO A 26 -7.89 2.99 -0.48
CA PRO A 26 -7.43 3.65 0.73
C PRO A 26 -6.01 4.22 0.63
N CYS A 27 -5.25 3.75 -0.35
CA CYS A 27 -3.88 4.09 -0.61
C CYS A 27 -3.71 5.06 -1.78
N LEU A 28 -4.80 5.60 -2.36
CA LEU A 28 -4.77 6.58 -3.47
C LEU A 28 -5.04 8.02 -3.02
N SER A 29 -5.68 8.21 -1.87
CA SER A 29 -5.97 9.54 -1.31
C SER A 29 -5.27 9.73 0.02
N LEU A 30 -4.68 10.91 0.24
CA LEU A 30 -4.10 11.28 1.53
C LEU A 30 -5.11 11.11 2.68
N SER A 31 -6.37 11.50 2.49
CA SER A 31 -7.40 11.38 3.53
C SER A 31 -7.68 9.93 3.91
N GLU A 32 -7.72 9.03 2.93
CA GLU A 32 -7.98 7.61 3.20
C GLU A 32 -6.73 6.91 3.75
N VAL A 33 -5.53 7.30 3.31
CA VAL A 33 -4.28 6.79 3.89
C VAL A 33 -4.19 7.16 5.35
N LEU A 34 -4.53 8.39 5.73
CA LEU A 34 -4.49 8.83 7.12
C LEU A 34 -5.45 8.03 8.01
N VAL A 35 -6.67 7.78 7.53
CA VAL A 35 -7.65 6.94 8.23
C VAL A 35 -7.11 5.52 8.40
N TRP A 36 -6.60 4.95 7.32
CA TRP A 36 -6.03 3.61 7.34
C TRP A 36 -4.79 3.51 8.24
N MET A 37 -3.89 4.51 8.24
CA MET A 37 -2.74 4.56 9.15
C MET A 37 -3.17 4.66 10.62
N ALA A 38 -4.32 5.27 10.91
CA ALA A 38 -4.89 5.30 12.25
C ALA A 38 -5.41 3.92 12.69
N ASP A 39 -5.91 3.11 11.75
CA ASP A 39 -6.33 1.72 12.00
C ASP A 39 -5.13 0.78 12.25
N TYR A 40 -3.95 1.11 11.73
CA TYR A 40 -2.71 0.34 11.90
C TYR A 40 -1.61 1.17 12.60
N PRO A 41 -1.75 1.50 13.90
CA PRO A 41 -0.83 2.37 14.62
C PRO A 41 0.60 1.81 14.74
N GLU A 42 0.77 0.49 14.62
CA GLU A 42 2.08 -0.17 14.51
C GLU A 42 2.90 0.32 13.30
N VAL A 43 2.24 0.71 12.21
CA VAL A 43 2.87 1.28 11.02
C VAL A 43 3.50 2.64 11.33
N LEU A 44 2.80 3.47 12.11
CA LEU A 44 3.27 4.79 12.52
C LEU A 44 4.45 4.71 13.50
N ALA A 45 4.46 3.66 14.34
CA ALA A 45 5.49 3.44 15.35
C ALA A 45 6.76 2.78 14.78
N CYS A 46 6.68 2.14 13.60
CA CYS A 46 7.80 1.38 13.05
C CYS A 46 8.85 2.28 12.40
N LYS A 47 10.12 2.12 12.80
CA LYS A 47 11.28 2.67 12.10
C LYS A 47 11.79 1.78 10.96
N LYS A 48 11.13 0.65 10.71
CA LYS A 48 11.50 -0.37 9.73
C LYS A 48 10.38 -0.52 8.71
N ASP A 49 10.71 -1.15 7.58
CA ASP A 49 9.72 -1.53 6.57
C ASP A 49 8.58 -2.36 7.17
N VAL A 50 7.36 -1.92 6.91
CA VAL A 50 6.14 -2.67 7.23
C VAL A 50 5.49 -3.14 5.94
N HIS A 51 5.08 -4.40 5.89
CA HIS A 51 4.42 -4.98 4.73
C HIS A 51 2.98 -5.30 5.10
N LEU A 52 2.04 -4.79 4.32
CA LEU A 52 0.61 -5.03 4.49
C LEU A 52 0.06 -5.67 3.23
N TYR A 53 -0.51 -6.86 3.40
CA TYR A 53 -1.09 -7.62 2.31
C TYR A 53 -2.58 -7.33 2.19
N THR A 54 -3.04 -7.02 0.98
CA THR A 54 -4.46 -6.85 0.64
C THR A 54 -4.76 -7.56 -0.67
N GLY A 55 -5.79 -8.41 -0.71
CA GLY A 55 -6.05 -9.22 -1.89
C GLY A 55 -7.31 -10.07 -1.82
N THR A 56 -7.48 -10.90 -2.83
CA THR A 56 -8.51 -11.95 -2.96
C THR A 56 -7.83 -13.31 -3.19
N GLU A 57 -8.58 -14.42 -3.18
CA GLU A 57 -7.99 -15.75 -3.41
C GLU A 57 -7.21 -15.79 -4.74
N GLY A 58 -5.93 -16.12 -4.67
CA GLY A 58 -5.00 -16.26 -5.81
C GLY A 58 -4.29 -14.98 -6.28
N VAL A 59 -4.77 -13.79 -5.90
CA VAL A 59 -4.27 -12.51 -6.42
C VAL A 59 -4.30 -11.44 -5.33
N GLY A 60 -3.17 -10.82 -5.03
CA GLY A 60 -3.09 -9.76 -4.03
C GLY A 60 -2.06 -8.69 -4.33
N ILE A 61 -1.98 -7.75 -3.43
CA ILE A 61 -1.11 -6.58 -3.48
C ILE A 61 -0.45 -6.44 -2.12
N VAL A 62 0.85 -6.13 -2.13
CA VAL A 62 1.61 -5.80 -0.93
C VAL A 62 1.92 -4.32 -0.94
N LEU A 63 1.56 -3.67 0.16
CA LEU A 63 1.95 -2.32 0.48
C LEU A 63 3.17 -2.39 1.39
N ARG A 64 4.33 -2.01 0.86
CA ARG A 64 5.52 -1.78 1.69
C ARG A 64 5.54 -0.32 2.09
N MET A 65 5.59 -0.08 3.38
CA MET A 65 5.72 1.25 3.94
C MET A 65 7.06 1.41 4.59
N HIS A 66 7.76 2.47 4.22
CA HIS A 66 8.96 2.90 4.93
C HIS A 66 8.80 4.35 5.37
N ARG A 67 9.45 4.72 6.47
CA ARG A 67 9.55 6.11 6.90
C ARG A 67 10.96 6.62 6.60
N GLU A 68 11.04 7.69 5.82
CA GLU A 68 12.27 8.45 5.59
C GLU A 68 12.08 9.87 6.12
N GLU A 69 12.86 10.24 7.14
CA GLU A 69 12.87 11.58 7.78
C GLU A 69 11.45 12.11 8.12
N ASP A 70 10.83 12.83 7.18
CA ASP A 70 9.50 13.46 7.27
C ASP A 70 8.44 12.93 6.28
N ALA A 71 8.77 11.88 5.53
CA ALA A 71 7.93 11.24 4.54
C ALA A 71 7.65 9.76 4.85
N PHE A 72 6.41 9.35 4.60
CA PHE A 72 6.05 7.94 4.48
C PHE A 72 6.05 7.57 3.00
N ILE A 73 6.87 6.61 2.60
CA ILE A 73 6.88 6.06 1.25
C ILE A 73 6.10 4.75 1.28
N VAL A 74 5.05 4.69 0.47
CA VAL A 74 4.21 3.52 0.29
C VAL A 74 4.48 2.97 -1.10
N THR A 75 5.07 1.78 -1.18
CA THR A 75 5.29 1.09 -2.45
C THR A 75 4.31 -0.04 -2.60
N VAL A 76 3.65 -0.09 -3.75
CA VAL A 76 2.59 -1.06 -4.05
C VAL A 76 3.14 -2.08 -5.05
N TYR A 77 3.14 -3.35 -4.68
CA TYR A 77 3.60 -4.47 -5.51
C TYR A 77 2.46 -5.47 -5.73
N ASP A 78 2.36 -6.05 -6.91
CA ASP A 78 1.50 -7.21 -7.13
C ASP A 78 2.11 -8.48 -6.52
N VAL A 79 1.24 -9.38 -6.07
CA VAL A 79 1.61 -10.72 -5.63
C VAL A 79 0.63 -11.70 -6.23
N SER A 80 1.11 -12.52 -7.16
CA SER A 80 0.38 -13.69 -7.62
C SER A 80 0.69 -14.84 -6.66
N ILE A 81 -0.32 -15.30 -5.91
CA ILE A 81 -0.17 -16.47 -5.04
C ILE A 81 -0.67 -17.67 -5.86
N TYR A 82 0.27 -18.42 -6.43
CA TYR A 82 -0.01 -19.68 -7.12
C TYR A 82 -0.37 -20.80 -6.15
#